data_AF-K1SMS4-F1
#
_entry.id   AF-K1SMS4-F1
#
_cell.length_a   1.000
_cell.length_b   1.000
_cell.length_c   1.000
_cell.angle_alpha   90.00
_cell.angle_beta   90.00
_cell.angle_gamma   90.00
#
_symmetry.space_group_name_H-M   'P 1'
#
loop_
_entity.id
_entity.type
_entity.pdbx_description
1 polymer ?
#
loop_
_entity_poly.entity_id
_entity_poly.type
_entity_poly.pdbx_seq_one_letter_code
_entity_poly.pdbx_strand_id
1 'polypeptide(L)' 'QVKAENDPAKAAELTLQADAIVSNDYAVLPLYYKSNNYLMHDNISGFYMTASGNLFFKDVKVG' A
#
# COMPACT_ATOMS: atom_id res chain seq x y z
N GLN A 1 -15.79 -5.21 14.26
CA GLN A 1 -14.92 -5.89 15.23
C GLN A 1 -13.49 -5.32 15.18
N VAL A 2 -12.75 -5.45 14.07
CA VAL A 2 -11.39 -4.85 13.93
C VAL A 2 -11.35 -3.37 14.32
N LYS A 3 -12.27 -2.54 13.80
CA LYS A 3 -12.32 -1.09 14.07
C LYS A 3 -12.57 -0.70 15.53
N ALA A 4 -13.01 -1.64 16.36
CA ALA A 4 -13.29 -1.41 17.78
C ALA A 4 -12.25 -2.08 18.70
N GLU A 5 -11.29 -2.82 18.13
CA GLU A 5 -10.20 -3.45 18.86
C GLU A 5 -9.02 -2.48 19.00
N ASN A 6 -8.46 -2.38 20.20
CA ASN A 6 -7.38 -1.45 20.51
C ASN A 6 -6.01 -2.13 20.57
N ASP A 7 -5.97 -3.46 20.71
CA ASP A 7 -4.72 -4.23 20.62
C ASP A 7 -4.33 -4.46 19.15
N PRO A 8 -3.17 -3.94 18.69
CA PRO A 8 -2.71 -4.10 17.32
C PRO A 8 -2.52 -5.56 16.89
N ALA A 9 -2.06 -6.44 17.79
CA ALA A 9 -1.82 -7.85 17.47
C ALA A 9 -3.14 -8.57 17.20
N LYS A 10 -4.13 -8.30 18.06
CA LYS A 10 -5.48 -8.87 17.92
C LYS A 10 -6.24 -8.28 16.73
N ALA A 11 -6.06 -6.99 16.44
CA ALA A 11 -6.60 -6.36 15.23
C ALA A 11 -6.02 -7.00 13.95
N ALA A 12 -4.71 -7.33 13.95
CA ALA A 12 -4.07 -8.03 12.85
C ALA A 12 -4.63 -9.45 12.67
N GLU A 13 -4.80 -10.21 13.76
CA GLU A 13 -5.41 -11.55 13.72
C GLU A 13 -6.82 -11.52 13.14
N LEU A 14 -7.67 -10.61 13.61
CA LEU A 14 -9.03 -10.43 13.10
C LEU A 14 -9.05 -10.03 11.60
N THR A 15 -8.04 -9.28 11.14
CA THR A 15 -7.91 -8.93 9.73
C THR A 15 -7.55 -10.15 8.88
N LEU A 16 -6.65 -11.01 9.35
CA LEU A 16 -6.30 -12.26 8.66
C LEU A 16 -7.48 -13.24 8.61
N GLN A 17 -8.29 -13.31 9.68
CA GLN A 17 -9.51 -14.11 9.68
C GLN A 17 -10.52 -13.63 8.63
N ALA A 18 -10.68 -12.31 8.47
CA ALA A 18 -11.54 -11.74 7.45
C ALA A 18 -11.02 -12.05 6.02
N ASP A 19 -9.70 -11.95 5.81
CA ASP A 19 -9.06 -12.29 4.52
C ASP A 19 -9.28 -13.76 4.14
N ALA A 20 -9.17 -14.68 5.12
CA ALA A 20 -9.40 -16.10 4.89
C ALA A 20 -10.86 -16.42 4.50
N ILE A 21 -11.84 -15.75 5.13
CA ILE A 21 -13.27 -15.91 4.78
C ILE A 21 -13.52 -15.47 3.34
N VAL A 22 -13.06 -14.27 2.96
CA VAL A 22 -13.25 -13.73 1.61
C VAL A 22 -12.53 -14.57 0.55
N SER A 23 -11.35 -15.09 0.88
CA SER A 23 -10.56 -15.94 -0.02
C SER A 23 -11.23 -17.29 -0.27
N ASN A 24 -11.86 -17.90 0.74
CA ASN A 24 -12.59 -19.17 0.59
C ASN A 24 -13.82 -19.05 -0.32
N ASP A 25 -14.47 -17.88 -0.32
CA ASP A 25 -15.62 -17.60 -1.17
C ASP A 25 -15.23 -17.20 -2.60
N TYR A 26 -13.92 -17.08 -2.90
CA TYR A 26 -13.39 -16.60 -4.17
C TYR A 26 -14.03 -15.28 -4.64
N ALA A 27 -14.38 -14.39 -3.70
CA ALA A 27 -15.04 -13.13 -4.03
C ALA A 27 -14.20 -12.24 -4.97
N VAL A 28 -12.88 -12.36 -4.87
CA VAL A 28 -11.88 -11.81 -5.79
C VAL A 28 -10.72 -12.79 -5.95
N LEU A 29 -10.03 -12.76 -7.09
CA LEU A 29 -8.84 -13.58 -7.34
C LEU A 29 -7.58 -12.69 -7.33
N PRO A 30 -6.80 -12.65 -6.24
CA PRO A 30 -5.59 -11.83 -6.17
C PRO A 30 -4.52 -12.39 -7.12
N LEU A 31 -4.07 -11.57 -8.08
CA LEU A 31 -3.09 -11.98 -9.08
C LEU A 31 -1.65 -11.61 -8.70
N TYR A 32 -1.44 -10.39 -8.20
CA TYR A 32 -0.13 -9.88 -7.81
C TYR A 32 -0.25 -8.62 -6.94
N TYR A 33 0.82 -8.29 -6.22
CA TYR A 33 1.01 -7.00 -5.56
C TYR A 33 1.83 -6.07 -6.46
N LYS A 34 1.34 -4.85 -6.68
CA LYS A 34 1.93 -3.92 -7.64
C LYS A 34 3.15 -3.18 -7.06
N SER A 35 4.22 -3.09 -7.85
CA SER A 35 5.28 -2.09 -7.64
C SER A 35 4.88 -0.75 -8.24
N ASN A 36 5.11 0.33 -7.51
CA ASN A 36 4.86 1.68 -8.02
C ASN A 36 6.05 2.12 -8.87
N ASN A 37 5.97 1.83 -10.17
CA ASN A 37 6.99 2.21 -11.15
C ASN A 37 6.56 3.47 -11.90
N TYR A 38 7.50 4.40 -12.10
CA TYR A 38 7.29 5.64 -12.84
C TYR A 38 8.60 6.07 -13.51
N LEU A 39 8.47 6.85 -14.57
CA LEU A 39 9.60 7.45 -15.26
C LEU A 39 9.80 8.87 -14.73
N MET A 40 11.07 9.24 -14.53
CA MET A 40 11.47 10.60 -14.24
C MET A 40 12.69 10.93 -15.12
N HIS A 41 12.72 12.14 -15.65
CA HIS A 41 13.88 12.60 -16.41
C HIS A 41 15.12 12.67 -15.51
N ASP A 42 16.30 12.37 -16.05
CA ASP A 42 17.54 12.22 -15.28
C ASP A 42 18.02 13.52 -14.60
N ASN A 43 17.69 14.67 -15.19
CA ASN A 43 17.95 15.99 -14.62
C ASN A 43 16.99 16.41 -13.50
N ILE A 44 16.03 15.57 -13.12
CA ILE A 44 15.11 15.83 -12.00
C ILE A 44 15.56 15.03 -10.79
N SER A 45 15.72 15.71 -9.65
CA SER A 45 16.10 15.09 -8.36
C SER A 45 15.26 15.63 -7.21
N GLY A 46 15.27 14.95 -6.06
CA GLY A 46 14.54 15.38 -4.85
C GLY A 46 13.07 15.00 -4.79
N PHE A 47 12.57 14.23 -5.76
CA PHE A 47 11.24 13.62 -5.72
C PHE A 47 11.27 12.35 -4.86
N TYR A 48 10.13 12.01 -4.25
CA TYR A 48 9.94 10.72 -3.60
C TYR A 48 8.49 10.29 -3.66
N MET A 49 8.25 8.98 -3.53
CA MET A 49 6.91 8.41 -3.51
C MET A 49 6.71 7.58 -2.26
N THR A 50 5.51 7.64 -1.68
CA THR A 50 5.16 6.82 -0.52
C THR A 50 4.71 5.41 -0.94
N ALA A 51 4.67 4.48 0.02
CA ALA A 51 4.13 3.13 -0.21
C ALA A 51 2.69 3.14 -0.73
N SER A 52 1.91 4.19 -0.39
CA SER A 52 0.54 4.39 -0.88
C SER A 52 0.46 4.96 -2.31
N GLY A 53 1.60 5.19 -2.98
CA GLY A 53 1.67 5.68 -4.35
C GLY A 53 1.57 7.21 -4.50
N ASN A 54 1.58 7.96 -3.40
CA ASN A 54 1.58 9.43 -3.47
C ASN A 54 2.98 9.94 -3.85
N LEU A 55 3.08 10.71 -4.93
CA LEU A 55 4.32 11.30 -5.43
C LEU A 55 4.45 12.76 -4.95
N PHE A 56 5.58 13.09 -4.34
CA PHE A 56 5.83 14.39 -3.72
C PHE A 56 6.96 15.16 -4.41
N PHE A 57 6.79 16.48 -4.49
CA PHE A 57 7.68 17.38 -5.23
C PHE A 57 8.24 18.55 -4.39
N LYS A 58 8.05 18.52 -3.06
CA LYS A 58 8.41 19.62 -2.15
C LYS A 58 9.87 20.07 -2.33
N ASP A 59 10.77 19.12 -2.49
CA ASP A 59 12.23 19.35 -2.52
C ASP A 59 12.83 19.11 -3.92
N VAL A 60 11.98 19.13 -4.95
CA VAL A 60 12.38 18.83 -6.33
C VAL A 60 13.21 19.95 -6.94
N LYS A 61 14.25 19.55 -7.67
CA LYS A 61 15.17 20.43 -8.39
C LYS A 61 15.34 19.96 -9.81
N VAL A 62 15.47 20.93 -10.71
CA VAL A 62 15.90 20.74 -12.09
C VAL A 62 17.40 21.05 -12.15
N GLY A 63 18.19 20.09 -12.62
CA GLY A 63 19.61 20.24 -12.92
C GLY A 63 19.87 20.67 -14.36
#